data_AF-A0A4R0FIN0-F1
#
_entry.id   AF-A0A4R0FIN0-F1
#
_cell.length_a   1.000
_cell.length_b   1.000
_cell.length_c   1.000
_cell.angle_alpha   90.00
_cell.angle_beta   90.00
_cell.angle_gamma   90.00
#
_symmetry.space_group_name_H-M   'P 1'
#
loop_
_entity.id
_entity.type
_entity.pdbx_description
1 polymer ?
#
loop_
_entity_poly.entity_id
_entity_poly.type
_entity_poly.pdbx_seq_one_letter_code
_entity_poly.pdbx_strand_id
1 'polypeptide(L)'
;MKRKISINRASQAGVSLIELMVGLTIGLIITAGALTILFSNQKLILEKDVMDRSQENFRFASMTITRLVRQANELGIPANNNELIVTFDRTQRDCLGQSNNSWINTFKVNANNELLCILNNDENLSYVLAKDISEIKFSYGIQNGTSANSLVYQQRFSGNSNTENTAVVNAWNTVTSVLTQMTVSEGNGKQPTIDFIATSHLLALTKLASSGGTSHANSANDTSGNSSSGSGGQTSGGSSSSGGESGGNNTGEGNNQNETPSTMDCSSTDLNYIKVNNVVWPDQTSYTISGIGKGGTVTVVVSGTISSSWRISRDDSTPQSLSSSQSYQLPNGNNKSMTLTLSCGTVPTRSITAKT
;
A
#
# COMPACT_ATOMS: atom_id res chain seq x y z
N MET A 1 42.83 55.71 69.30
CA MET A 1 41.40 55.69 68.90
C MET A 1 40.78 54.34 69.26
N LYS A 2 39.82 54.28 70.19
CA LYS A 2 39.13 53.03 70.58
C LYS A 2 37.76 52.98 69.86
N ARG A 3 37.55 52.02 68.95
CA ARG A 3 36.24 51.77 68.34
C ARG A 3 35.33 51.05 69.35
N LYS A 4 34.24 51.68 69.76
CA LYS A 4 33.14 51.02 70.49
C LYS A 4 32.36 50.17 69.50
N ILE A 5 32.36 48.86 69.70
CA ILE A 5 31.43 47.94 69.03
C ILE A 5 30.13 48.00 69.81
N SER A 6 29.08 48.59 69.22
CA SER A 6 27.74 48.61 69.79
C SER A 6 27.06 47.27 69.49
N ILE A 7 26.88 46.43 70.50
CA ILE A 7 26.11 45.19 70.40
C ILE A 7 24.65 45.55 70.69
N ASN A 8 23.83 45.68 69.64
CA ASN A 8 22.37 45.74 69.80
C ASN A 8 21.88 44.38 70.33
N ARG A 9 21.46 44.32 71.59
CA ARG A 9 20.73 43.18 72.13
C ARG A 9 19.30 43.27 71.62
N ALA A 10 18.96 42.46 70.62
CA ALA A 10 17.57 42.27 70.21
C ALA A 10 16.79 41.66 71.39
N SER A 11 15.73 42.35 71.83
CA SER A 11 14.78 41.83 72.80
C SER A 11 14.07 40.63 72.18
N GLN A 12 14.20 39.47 72.81
CA GLN A 12 13.53 38.25 72.38
C GLN A 12 12.10 38.28 72.93
N ALA A 13 11.14 38.70 72.09
CA ALA A 13 9.72 38.60 72.43
C ALA A 13 9.34 37.11 72.47
N GLY A 14 8.76 36.66 73.59
CA GLY A 14 8.27 35.29 73.73
C GLY A 14 7.06 35.06 72.81
N VAL A 15 7.05 33.92 72.13
CA VAL A 15 5.93 33.49 71.27
C VAL A 15 4.78 33.04 72.15
N SER A 16 3.57 33.55 71.93
CA SER A 16 2.40 33.10 72.68
C SER A 16 1.96 31.70 72.22
N LEU A 17 1.32 30.95 73.12
CA LEU A 17 0.80 29.61 72.80
C LEU A 17 -0.22 29.65 71.65
N ILE A 18 -1.00 30.73 71.54
CA ILE A 18 -1.96 30.93 70.46
C ILE A 18 -1.26 31.19 69.11
N GLU A 19 -0.18 31.98 69.07
CA GLU A 19 0.60 32.20 67.85
C GLU A 19 1.23 30.89 67.34
N LEU A 20 1.66 30.01 68.25
CA LEU A 20 2.18 28.70 67.89
C LEU A 20 1.09 27.79 67.29
N MET A 21 -0.11 27.76 67.90
CA MET A 21 -1.24 26.98 67.38
C MET A 21 -1.71 27.48 66.00
N VAL A 22 -1.78 28.80 65.80
CA VAL A 22 -2.15 29.40 64.51
C VAL A 22 -1.07 29.13 63.46
N GLY A 23 0.21 29.26 63.80
CA GLY A 23 1.30 28.94 62.87
C GLY A 23 1.29 27.48 62.41
N LEU A 24 1.04 26.55 63.32
CA LEU A 24 0.97 25.12 63.01
C LEU A 24 -0.23 24.76 62.14
N THR A 25 -1.41 25.34 62.43
CA THR A 25 -2.62 25.11 61.62
C THR A 25 -2.48 25.66 60.20
N ILE A 26 -1.92 26.85 60.02
CA ILE A 26 -1.63 27.41 58.70
C ILE A 26 -0.58 26.55 57.95
N GLY A 27 0.47 26.10 58.65
CA GLY A 27 1.48 25.19 58.07
C GLY A 27 0.88 23.88 57.55
N LEU A 28 -0.07 23.29 58.29
CA LEU A 28 -0.78 22.09 57.86
C LEU A 28 -1.65 22.34 56.62
N ILE A 29 -2.35 23.47 56.55
CA ILE A 29 -3.18 23.81 55.38
C ILE A 29 -2.31 23.97 54.13
N ILE A 30 -1.19 24.67 54.23
CA ILE A 30 -0.27 24.89 53.11
C ILE A 30 0.36 23.57 52.65
N THR A 31 0.82 22.74 53.59
CA THR A 31 1.40 21.43 53.25
C THR A 31 0.36 20.49 52.63
N ALA A 32 -0.88 20.49 53.11
CA ALA A 32 -1.98 19.76 52.47
C ALA A 32 -2.23 20.24 51.03
N GLY A 33 -2.24 21.55 50.79
CA GLY A 33 -2.36 22.13 49.44
C GLY A 33 -1.17 21.78 48.53
N ALA A 34 0.05 21.73 49.07
CA ALA A 34 1.23 21.32 48.30
C ALA A 34 1.19 19.83 47.93
N LEU A 35 0.70 18.97 48.82
CA LEU A 35 0.56 17.53 48.57
C LEU A 35 -0.47 17.23 47.48
N THR A 36 -1.60 17.94 47.43
CA THR A 36 -2.59 17.74 46.35
C THR A 36 -2.02 18.10 44.98
N ILE A 37 -1.26 19.20 44.89
CA ILE A 37 -0.55 19.58 43.66
C ILE A 37 0.48 18.52 43.28
N LEU A 38 1.25 18.03 44.24
CA LEU A 38 2.26 16.99 44.00
C LEU A 38 1.64 15.72 43.41
N PHE A 39 0.55 15.22 43.99
CA PHE A 39 -0.14 14.03 43.47
C PHE A 39 -0.77 14.27 42.10
N SER A 40 -1.32 15.46 41.87
CA SER A 40 -1.83 15.85 40.55
C SER A 40 -0.72 15.84 39.50
N ASN A 41 0.46 16.39 39.82
CA ASN A 41 1.60 16.42 38.91
C ASN A 41 2.14 15.01 38.61
N GLN A 42 2.22 14.15 39.63
CA GLN A 42 2.65 12.76 39.43
C GLN A 42 1.71 12.00 38.49
N LYS A 43 0.40 12.16 38.66
CA LYS A 43 -0.59 11.57 37.76
C LYS A 43 -0.43 12.07 36.32
N LEU A 44 -0.27 13.37 36.14
CA LEU A 44 -0.08 13.98 34.83
C LEU A 44 1.20 13.50 34.13
N ILE A 45 2.29 13.29 34.87
CA ILE A 45 3.55 12.77 34.30
C ILE A 45 3.34 11.35 33.77
N LEU A 46 2.67 10.48 34.53
CA LEU A 46 2.40 9.10 34.09
C LEU A 46 1.46 9.05 32.88
N GLU A 47 0.39 9.86 32.88
CA GLU A 47 -0.52 9.96 31.74
C GLU A 47 0.20 10.48 30.49
N LYS A 48 1.11 11.45 30.67
CA LYS A 48 1.94 11.98 29.59
C LYS A 48 2.85 10.90 28.99
N ASP A 49 3.53 10.10 29.79
CA ASP A 49 4.44 9.06 29.30
C ASP A 49 3.71 8.01 28.44
N VAL A 50 2.49 7.63 28.84
CA VAL A 50 1.65 6.71 28.08
C VAL A 50 1.25 7.33 26.74
N MET A 51 0.84 8.60 26.74
CA MET A 51 0.49 9.33 25.53
C MET A 51 1.69 9.46 24.57
N ASP A 52 2.86 9.85 25.09
CA ASP A 52 4.07 10.03 24.29
C ASP A 52 4.50 8.69 23.63
N ARG A 53 4.42 7.57 24.36
CA ARG A 53 4.68 6.24 23.81
C ARG A 53 3.67 5.86 22.74
N SER A 54 2.40 6.17 22.95
CA SER A 54 1.35 5.87 22.00
C SER A 54 1.49 6.64 20.68
N GLN A 55 1.87 7.91 20.76
CA GLN A 55 2.15 8.73 19.57
C GLN A 55 3.31 8.15 18.75
N GLU A 56 4.36 7.64 19.41
CA GLU A 56 5.47 6.99 18.70
C GLU A 56 5.06 5.67 18.05
N ASN A 57 4.27 4.84 18.76
CA ASN A 57 3.68 3.62 18.18
C ASN A 57 2.85 3.94 16.93
N PHE A 58 2.02 4.99 16.99
CA PHE A 58 1.23 5.46 15.86
C PHE A 58 2.11 5.92 14.70
N ARG A 59 3.14 6.74 14.97
CA ARG A 59 4.06 7.23 13.95
C ARG A 59 4.75 6.07 13.23
N PHE A 60 5.18 5.06 13.97
CA PHE A 60 5.78 3.86 13.41
C PHE A 60 4.78 3.05 12.56
N ALA A 61 3.57 2.82 13.07
CA ALA A 61 2.53 2.07 12.38
C ALA A 61 2.09 2.74 11.07
N SER A 62 1.79 4.04 11.14
CA SER A 62 1.36 4.83 9.98
C SER A 62 2.44 4.91 8.89
N MET A 63 3.71 5.09 9.28
CA MET A 63 4.83 5.07 8.34
C MET A 63 5.00 3.69 7.68
N THR A 64 4.84 2.62 8.45
CA THR A 64 4.96 1.24 7.95
C THR A 64 3.84 0.90 6.96
N ILE A 65 2.59 1.16 7.33
CA ILE A 65 1.42 0.94 6.45
C ILE A 65 1.55 1.81 5.20
N THR A 66 1.87 3.10 5.36
CA THR A 66 2.03 4.02 4.22
C THR A 66 3.10 3.55 3.24
N ARG A 67 4.26 3.14 3.76
CA ARG A 67 5.35 2.62 2.93
C ARG A 67 4.91 1.38 2.16
N LEU A 68 4.26 0.44 2.83
CA LEU A 68 3.83 -0.81 2.20
C LEU A 68 2.74 -0.59 1.15
N VAL A 69 1.76 0.27 1.44
CA VAL A 69 0.75 0.63 0.43
C VAL A 69 1.41 1.33 -0.76
N ARG A 70 2.39 2.23 -0.54
CA ARG A 70 3.09 2.92 -1.64
C ARG A 70 3.81 1.97 -2.60
N GLN A 71 4.37 0.88 -2.07
CA GLN A 71 5.11 -0.10 -2.83
C GLN A 71 4.23 -1.27 -3.35
N ALA A 72 2.94 -1.29 -2.99
CA ALA A 72 2.01 -2.36 -3.31
C ALA A 72 1.86 -2.56 -4.82
N ASN A 73 1.98 -3.82 -5.25
CA ASN A 73 1.64 -4.27 -6.59
C ASN A 73 0.15 -4.59 -6.71
N GLU A 74 -0.47 -5.01 -5.61
CA GLU A 74 -1.89 -5.37 -5.54
C GLU A 74 -2.42 -5.19 -4.11
N LEU A 75 -3.72 -4.90 -3.99
CA LEU A 75 -4.44 -4.92 -2.72
C LEU A 75 -5.29 -6.18 -2.67
N GLY A 76 -5.04 -7.04 -1.67
CA GLY A 76 -5.79 -8.28 -1.48
C GLY A 76 -7.17 -8.02 -0.89
N ILE A 77 -8.12 -8.92 -1.16
CA ILE A 77 -9.49 -8.82 -0.67
C ILE A 77 -9.51 -9.10 0.85
N PRO A 78 -9.85 -8.12 1.70
CA PRO A 78 -9.89 -8.32 3.15
C PRO A 78 -11.14 -9.11 3.56
N ALA A 79 -11.10 -9.76 4.72
CA ALA A 79 -12.27 -10.44 5.29
C ALA A 79 -13.26 -9.47 5.95
N ASN A 80 -12.79 -8.29 6.39
CA ASN A 80 -13.60 -7.25 7.03
C ASN A 80 -12.93 -5.88 6.87
N ASN A 81 -13.55 -4.81 7.39
CA ASN A 81 -13.03 -3.44 7.28
C ASN A 81 -11.81 -3.15 8.18
N ASN A 82 -11.47 -4.06 9.10
CA ASN A 82 -10.35 -3.91 10.03
C ASN A 82 -9.09 -4.63 9.55
N GLU A 83 -9.11 -5.13 8.32
CA GLU A 83 -8.02 -5.86 7.69
C GLU A 83 -7.56 -5.16 6.41
N LEU A 84 -6.24 -5.06 6.23
CA LEU A 84 -5.64 -4.60 4.98
C LEU A 84 -4.62 -5.62 4.52
N ILE A 85 -4.79 -6.13 3.30
CA ILE A 85 -3.87 -7.07 2.67
C ILE A 85 -3.12 -6.32 1.58
N VAL A 86 -1.79 -6.31 1.68
CA VAL A 86 -0.91 -5.63 0.73
C VAL A 86 0.03 -6.64 0.11
N THR A 87 -0.03 -6.78 -1.21
CA THR A 87 0.85 -7.66 -1.98
C THR A 87 1.90 -6.83 -2.71
N PHE A 88 3.14 -7.28 -2.69
CA PHE A 88 4.27 -6.59 -3.30
C PHE A 88 5.36 -7.55 -3.75
N ASP A 89 6.30 -7.08 -4.58
CA ASP A 89 7.47 -7.86 -5.00
C ASP A 89 8.37 -8.22 -3.80
N ARG A 90 8.87 -9.47 -3.76
CA ARG A 90 9.81 -9.98 -2.76
C ARG A 90 11.08 -9.14 -2.62
N THR A 91 11.51 -8.44 -3.67
CA THR A 91 12.67 -7.55 -3.60
C THR A 91 12.46 -6.36 -2.66
N GLN A 92 11.19 -5.97 -2.44
CA GLN A 92 10.82 -4.88 -1.55
C GLN A 92 10.82 -5.32 -0.08
N ARG A 93 10.84 -4.34 0.82
CA ARG A 93 10.87 -4.59 2.26
C ARG A 93 9.47 -4.88 2.79
N ASP A 94 9.31 -5.94 3.57
CA ASP A 94 8.08 -6.25 4.29
C ASP A 94 7.84 -5.28 5.46
N CYS A 95 6.83 -5.53 6.30
CA CYS A 95 6.48 -4.69 7.44
C CYS A 95 7.54 -4.68 8.56
N LEU A 96 8.41 -5.69 8.59
CA LEU A 96 9.56 -5.76 9.49
C LEU A 96 10.80 -5.09 8.89
N GLY A 97 10.70 -4.58 7.66
CA GLY A 97 11.80 -3.93 6.95
C GLY A 97 12.74 -4.90 6.25
N GLN A 98 12.37 -6.18 6.11
CA GLN A 98 13.19 -7.23 5.51
C GLN A 98 12.81 -7.48 4.05
N SER A 99 13.82 -7.59 3.18
CA SER A 99 13.62 -8.01 1.77
C SER A 99 13.65 -9.53 1.66
N ASN A 100 12.95 -10.09 0.69
CA ASN A 100 12.83 -11.52 0.40
C ASN A 100 12.24 -12.38 1.54
N ASN A 101 11.67 -11.75 2.58
CA ASN A 101 11.07 -12.44 3.72
C ASN A 101 9.55 -12.68 3.52
N SER A 102 8.85 -11.68 2.98
CA SER A 102 7.43 -11.78 2.64
C SER A 102 7.11 -11.01 1.37
N TRP A 103 6.02 -11.40 0.71
CA TRP A 103 5.45 -10.75 -0.48
C TRP A 103 3.96 -10.39 -0.29
N ILE A 104 3.38 -10.74 0.86
CA ILE A 104 2.04 -10.34 1.29
C ILE A 104 2.12 -9.95 2.75
N ASN A 105 1.73 -8.73 3.09
CA ASN A 105 1.57 -8.32 4.48
C ASN A 105 0.10 -8.02 4.77
N THR A 106 -0.37 -8.56 5.88
CA THR A 106 -1.73 -8.33 6.35
C THR A 106 -1.72 -7.61 7.68
N PHE A 107 -2.42 -6.48 7.73
CA PHE A 107 -2.59 -5.64 8.91
C PHE A 107 -3.93 -5.91 9.54
N LYS A 108 -3.94 -6.24 10.84
CA LYS A 108 -5.17 -6.34 11.65
C LYS A 108 -4.86 -6.04 13.11
N VAL A 109 -5.86 -5.58 13.86
CA VAL A 109 -5.74 -5.39 15.31
C VAL A 109 -6.22 -6.65 16.02
N ASN A 110 -5.49 -7.10 17.04
CA ASN A 110 -5.88 -8.25 17.87
C ASN A 110 -6.75 -7.81 19.07
N ALA A 111 -7.26 -8.79 19.82
CA ALA A 111 -8.06 -8.54 21.03
C ALA A 111 -7.29 -7.84 22.18
N ASN A 112 -5.96 -7.76 22.09
CA ASN A 112 -5.10 -7.09 23.08
C ASN A 112 -4.77 -5.64 22.70
N ASN A 113 -5.48 -5.07 21.71
CA ASN A 113 -5.22 -3.72 21.19
C ASN A 113 -3.80 -3.58 20.59
N GLU A 114 -3.32 -4.63 19.92
CA GLU A 114 -2.04 -4.62 19.22
C GLU A 114 -2.26 -4.69 17.71
N LEU A 115 -1.64 -3.76 16.98
CA LEU A 115 -1.56 -3.82 15.53
C LEU A 115 -0.57 -4.91 15.13
N LEU A 116 -1.08 -5.92 14.43
CA LEU A 116 -0.31 -7.03 13.91
C LEU A 116 0.08 -6.77 12.46
N CYS A 117 1.26 -7.27 12.09
CA CYS A 117 1.60 -7.60 10.73
C CYS A 117 1.76 -9.11 10.59
N ILE A 118 0.99 -9.68 9.68
CA ILE A 118 0.98 -11.10 9.36
C ILE A 118 1.66 -11.28 8.01
N LEU A 119 2.72 -12.06 7.99
CA LEU A 119 3.49 -12.33 6.78
C LEU A 119 2.85 -13.47 5.99
N ASN A 120 2.78 -13.30 4.67
CA ASN A 120 2.30 -14.31 3.71
C ASN A 120 0.91 -14.90 4.04
N ASN A 121 0.07 -14.15 4.77
CA ASN A 121 -1.22 -14.61 5.30
C ASN A 121 -1.13 -15.87 6.19
N ASP A 122 0.01 -16.11 6.83
CA ASP A 122 0.19 -17.20 7.80
C ASP A 122 0.09 -16.65 9.23
N GLU A 123 -0.95 -17.03 9.97
CA GLU A 123 -1.17 -16.54 11.35
C GLU A 123 -0.04 -16.92 12.32
N ASN A 124 0.77 -17.94 12.01
CA ASN A 124 1.95 -18.27 12.80
C ASN A 124 3.10 -17.28 12.60
N LEU A 125 3.07 -16.50 11.51
CA LEU A 125 4.04 -15.46 11.18
C LEU A 125 3.46 -14.07 11.48
N SER A 126 2.89 -13.92 12.67
CA SER A 126 2.27 -12.69 13.15
C SER A 126 3.20 -11.93 14.11
N TYR A 127 3.43 -10.65 13.82
CA TYR A 127 4.33 -9.78 14.58
C TYR A 127 3.62 -8.51 15.05
N VAL A 128 3.84 -8.12 16.30
CA VAL A 128 3.29 -6.87 16.85
C VAL A 128 4.10 -5.68 16.35
N LEU A 129 3.44 -4.75 15.66
CA LEU A 129 4.04 -3.51 15.19
C LEU A 129 3.83 -2.33 16.14
N ALA A 130 2.63 -2.23 16.70
CA ALA A 130 2.26 -1.15 17.60
C ALA A 130 1.30 -1.66 18.67
N LYS A 131 1.41 -1.09 19.86
CA LYS A 131 0.50 -1.36 20.99
C LYS A 131 -0.45 -0.20 21.19
N ASP A 132 -1.48 -0.46 21.98
CA ASP A 132 -2.49 0.52 22.38
C ASP A 132 -3.28 1.05 21.18
N ILE A 133 -3.52 0.20 20.17
CA ILE A 133 -4.40 0.49 19.03
C ILE A 133 -5.70 -0.28 19.21
N SER A 134 -6.79 0.41 19.59
CA SER A 134 -8.08 -0.22 19.88
C SER A 134 -8.87 -0.58 18.61
N GLU A 135 -8.71 0.21 17.56
CA GLU A 135 -9.43 -0.01 16.31
C GLU A 135 -8.60 0.45 15.11
N ILE A 136 -8.70 -0.28 14.02
CA ILE A 136 -8.23 0.16 12.70
C ILE A 136 -9.33 -0.07 11.68
N LYS A 137 -9.56 0.88 10.78
CA LYS A 137 -10.51 0.76 9.68
C LYS A 137 -9.85 1.18 8.38
N PHE A 138 -10.09 0.40 7.34
CA PHE A 138 -9.58 0.66 6.01
C PHE A 138 -10.73 1.00 5.06
N SER A 139 -10.55 2.09 4.33
CA SER A 139 -11.46 2.53 3.27
C SER A 139 -10.66 2.69 1.98
N TYR A 140 -11.28 2.35 0.87
CA TYR A 140 -10.64 2.28 -0.43
C TYR A 140 -11.09 3.45 -1.30
N GLY A 141 -10.12 4.11 -1.94
CA GLY A 141 -10.38 5.24 -2.83
C GLY A 141 -10.96 4.74 -4.15
N ILE A 142 -12.22 5.07 -4.42
CA ILE A 142 -12.93 4.77 -5.66
C ILE A 142 -13.26 6.08 -6.39
N GLN A 143 -13.16 6.06 -7.72
CA GLN A 143 -13.60 7.18 -8.56
C GLN A 143 -15.07 7.01 -8.87
N ASN A 144 -15.91 7.91 -8.36
CA ASN A 144 -17.32 7.94 -8.70
C ASN A 144 -17.46 8.75 -10.00
N GLY A 145 -17.76 8.09 -11.12
CA GLY A 145 -17.65 8.60 -12.50
C GLY A 145 -18.43 9.87 -12.86
N THR A 146 -19.00 10.60 -11.90
CA THR A 146 -19.68 11.88 -12.06
C THR A 146 -18.72 13.05 -12.28
N SER A 147 -17.44 12.91 -11.92
CA SER A 147 -16.37 13.85 -12.31
C SER A 147 -15.00 13.19 -12.13
N ALA A 148 -14.06 13.48 -13.04
CA ALA A 148 -12.70 12.91 -13.04
C ALA A 148 -11.89 13.15 -11.75
N ASN A 149 -12.39 13.99 -10.83
CA ASN A 149 -11.75 14.37 -9.57
C ASN A 149 -12.53 13.91 -8.32
N SER A 150 -13.63 13.15 -8.45
CA SER A 150 -14.42 12.70 -7.30
C SER A 150 -13.90 11.37 -6.74
N LEU A 151 -12.71 11.41 -6.13
CA LEU A 151 -12.19 10.30 -5.32
C LEU A 151 -12.95 10.25 -4.00
N VAL A 152 -13.63 9.12 -3.74
CA VAL A 152 -14.38 8.90 -2.50
C VAL A 152 -13.80 7.68 -1.80
N TYR A 153 -13.56 7.78 -0.50
CA TYR A 153 -13.12 6.66 0.31
C TYR A 153 -14.33 5.94 0.88
N GLN A 154 -14.45 4.66 0.56
CA GLN A 154 -15.53 3.82 1.06
C GLN A 154 -14.99 2.50 1.59
N GLN A 155 -15.60 2.03 2.66
CA GLN A 155 -15.32 0.72 3.22
C GLN A 155 -15.83 -0.38 2.28
N ARG A 156 -15.10 -1.51 2.20
CA ARG A 156 -15.51 -2.65 1.38
C ARG A 156 -16.79 -3.28 1.93
N PHE A 157 -16.96 -3.32 3.24
CA PHE A 157 -18.16 -3.84 3.88
C PHE A 157 -18.97 -2.70 4.49
N SER A 158 -20.29 -2.75 4.37
CA SER A 158 -21.18 -1.68 4.86
C SER A 158 -21.49 -1.86 6.35
N GLY A 159 -21.11 -0.87 7.16
CA GLY A 159 -21.39 -0.82 8.60
C GLY A 159 -20.74 -1.99 9.37
N ASN A 160 -21.47 -2.53 10.35
CA ASN A 160 -21.01 -3.66 11.17
C ASN A 160 -21.37 -5.03 10.55
N SER A 161 -21.84 -5.05 9.30
CA SER A 161 -22.23 -6.27 8.60
C SER A 161 -21.15 -6.64 7.59
N ASN A 162 -20.90 -7.93 7.38
CA ASN A 162 -20.05 -8.43 6.29
C ASN A 162 -20.74 -8.32 4.90
N THR A 163 -21.68 -7.38 4.74
CA THR A 163 -22.34 -7.12 3.47
C THR A 163 -21.42 -6.26 2.61
N GLU A 164 -21.04 -6.78 1.45
CA GLU A 164 -20.16 -6.09 0.53
C GLU A 164 -20.81 -4.83 -0.06
N ASN A 165 -20.04 -3.75 -0.09
CA ASN A 165 -20.36 -2.52 -0.80
C ASN A 165 -20.07 -2.73 -2.29
N THR A 166 -21.13 -2.89 -3.08
CA THR A 166 -21.05 -3.16 -4.51
C THR A 166 -20.25 -2.12 -5.29
N ALA A 167 -20.24 -0.84 -4.86
CA ALA A 167 -19.44 0.19 -5.50
C ALA A 167 -17.93 -0.08 -5.36
N VAL A 168 -17.50 -0.49 -4.17
CA VAL A 168 -16.10 -0.84 -3.90
C VAL A 168 -15.71 -2.15 -4.58
N VAL A 169 -16.59 -3.16 -4.56
CA VAL A 169 -16.34 -4.45 -5.23
C VAL A 169 -16.18 -4.28 -6.73
N ASN A 170 -17.09 -3.55 -7.39
CA ASN A 170 -17.02 -3.33 -8.84
C ASN A 170 -15.80 -2.48 -9.24
N ALA A 171 -15.36 -1.57 -8.37
CA ALA A 171 -14.21 -0.72 -8.60
C ALA A 171 -12.89 -1.30 -8.07
N TRP A 172 -12.87 -2.51 -7.50
CA TRP A 172 -11.70 -3.06 -6.78
C TRP A 172 -10.42 -3.05 -7.62
N ASN A 173 -10.56 -3.44 -8.89
CA ASN A 173 -9.45 -3.47 -9.85
C ASN A 173 -8.92 -2.08 -10.22
N THR A 174 -9.59 -0.99 -9.84
CA THR A 174 -9.18 0.40 -10.05
C THR A 174 -8.69 1.09 -8.77
N VAL A 175 -8.80 0.43 -7.61
CA VAL A 175 -8.34 1.01 -6.34
C VAL A 175 -6.82 1.15 -6.34
N THR A 176 -6.37 2.36 -6.03
CA THR A 176 -4.95 2.74 -5.94
C THR A 176 -4.57 3.32 -4.58
N SER A 177 -5.55 3.75 -3.78
CA SER A 177 -5.32 4.39 -2.49
C SER A 177 -6.20 3.83 -1.38
N VAL A 178 -5.68 3.89 -0.16
CA VAL A 178 -6.30 3.42 1.06
C VAL A 178 -6.27 4.54 2.09
N LEU A 179 -7.44 4.89 2.62
CA LEU A 179 -7.59 5.68 3.83
C LEU A 179 -7.57 4.71 5.01
N THR A 180 -6.64 4.94 5.93
CA THR A 180 -6.55 4.20 7.19
C THR A 180 -6.99 5.13 8.31
N GLN A 181 -7.97 4.68 9.09
CA GLN A 181 -8.41 5.33 10.32
C GLN A 181 -7.96 4.45 11.49
N MET A 182 -7.21 5.01 12.41
CA MET A 182 -6.62 4.28 13.53
C MET A 182 -7.02 4.95 14.84
N THR A 183 -7.61 4.18 15.75
CA THR A 183 -8.01 4.64 17.07
C THR A 183 -7.06 4.09 18.11
N VAL A 184 -6.58 4.96 18.99
CA VAL A 184 -5.67 4.62 20.07
C VAL A 184 -6.45 4.32 21.35
N SER A 185 -6.08 3.24 22.02
CA SER A 185 -6.59 2.83 23.33
C SER A 185 -5.99 3.70 24.45
N GLU A 186 -6.46 4.95 24.61
CA GLU A 186 -6.02 5.84 25.70
C GLU A 186 -6.94 5.80 26.92
N GLY A 187 -6.58 5.00 27.93
CA GLY A 187 -7.16 5.07 29.28
C GLY A 187 -8.70 5.20 29.33
N ASN A 188 -9.21 5.98 30.30
CA ASN A 188 -10.64 6.32 30.41
C ASN A 188 -11.02 7.57 29.59
N GLY A 189 -10.13 8.05 28.72
CA GLY A 189 -10.28 9.28 27.95
C GLY A 189 -11.04 9.07 26.64
N LYS A 190 -11.29 10.18 25.93
CA LYS A 190 -11.79 10.12 24.56
C LYS A 190 -10.64 9.63 23.67
N GLN A 191 -10.79 8.45 23.11
CA GLN A 191 -9.77 7.82 22.26
C GLN A 191 -9.50 8.69 21.01
N PRO A 192 -8.26 9.12 20.77
CA PRO A 192 -7.94 9.86 19.55
C PRO A 192 -8.00 8.89 18.37
N THR A 193 -8.71 9.32 17.33
CA THR A 193 -8.71 8.67 16.01
C THR A 193 -7.88 9.53 15.07
N ILE A 194 -6.92 8.89 14.39
CA ILE A 194 -6.03 9.54 13.43
C ILE A 194 -6.21 8.86 12.08
N ASP A 195 -6.32 9.69 11.06
CA ASP A 195 -6.58 9.28 9.69
C ASP A 195 -5.38 9.63 8.80
N PHE A 196 -4.99 8.71 7.94
CA PHE A 196 -3.98 8.97 6.91
C PHE A 196 -4.29 8.22 5.63
N ILE A 197 -3.87 8.78 4.51
CA ILE A 197 -4.07 8.21 3.17
C ILE A 197 -2.72 7.76 2.63
N ALA A 198 -2.70 6.55 2.08
CA ALA A 198 -1.58 6.04 1.32
C ALA A 198 -2.04 5.65 -0.08
N THR A 199 -1.24 5.99 -1.09
CA THR A 199 -1.50 5.67 -2.50
C THR A 199 -0.34 4.83 -3.02
N SER A 200 -0.64 3.68 -3.62
CA SER A 200 0.35 2.88 -4.32
C SER A 200 0.83 3.60 -5.56
N HIS A 201 2.15 3.79 -5.68
CA HIS A 201 2.74 4.39 -6.87
C HIS A 201 2.58 3.47 -8.08
N LEU A 202 2.78 2.17 -7.88
CA LEU A 202 2.71 1.20 -8.97
C LEU A 202 1.28 1.01 -9.46
N LEU A 203 0.31 0.90 -8.54
CA LEU A 203 -1.10 0.82 -8.89
C LEU A 203 -1.59 2.11 -9.53
N ALA A 204 -1.19 3.28 -9.03
CA ALA A 204 -1.55 4.55 -9.64
C ALA A 204 -1.06 4.60 -11.09
N LEU A 205 0.20 4.29 -11.37
CA LEU A 205 0.74 4.32 -12.73
C LEU A 205 0.08 3.30 -13.66
N THR A 206 -0.13 2.07 -13.19
CA THR A 206 -0.66 0.97 -14.03
C THR A 206 -2.18 1.04 -14.21
N LYS A 207 -2.94 1.35 -13.16
CA LYS A 207 -4.40 1.35 -13.19
C LYS A 207 -5.00 2.65 -13.71
N LEU A 208 -4.31 3.79 -13.58
CA LEU A 208 -4.72 5.04 -14.24
C LEU A 208 -4.32 5.05 -15.73
N ALA A 209 -3.25 4.37 -16.12
CA ALA A 209 -2.94 4.17 -17.54
C ALA A 209 -3.92 3.19 -18.20
N SER A 210 -4.36 2.15 -17.47
CA SER A 210 -5.31 1.14 -17.94
C SER A 210 -6.75 1.63 -18.05
N SER A 211 -7.15 2.74 -17.43
CA SER A 211 -8.49 3.34 -17.64
C SER A 211 -8.60 4.15 -18.94
N GLY A 212 -7.52 4.16 -19.74
CA GLY A 212 -7.58 4.59 -21.13
C GLY A 212 -8.15 5.98 -21.34
N GLY A 213 -7.84 6.96 -20.48
CA GLY A 213 -8.08 8.38 -20.76
C GLY A 213 -9.49 8.74 -21.27
N THR A 214 -10.51 7.92 -21.01
CA THR A 214 -11.88 8.25 -21.40
C THR A 214 -12.42 9.14 -20.30
N SER A 215 -12.05 10.41 -20.39
CA SER A 215 -12.91 11.47 -19.89
C SER A 215 -14.30 11.22 -20.49
N HIS A 216 -15.29 10.87 -19.67
CA HIS A 216 -16.70 11.02 -20.00
C HIS A 216 -17.09 12.51 -20.03
N ALA A 217 -16.27 13.34 -20.70
CA ALA A 217 -16.63 14.69 -21.10
C ALA A 217 -17.09 14.59 -22.56
N ASN A 218 -18.36 14.94 -22.78
CA ASN A 218 -19.17 14.78 -23.99
C ASN A 218 -19.68 13.36 -24.27
N SER A 219 -20.94 13.12 -23.88
CA SER A 219 -21.86 12.44 -24.78
C SER A 219 -21.90 13.24 -26.08
N ALA A 220 -21.36 12.69 -27.16
CA ALA A 220 -21.69 13.16 -28.49
C ALA A 220 -23.17 12.84 -28.71
N ASN A 221 -24.01 13.88 -28.58
CA ASN A 221 -25.37 13.86 -29.05
C ASN A 221 -25.29 13.66 -30.57
N ASP A 222 -25.68 12.48 -31.01
CA ASP A 222 -25.69 12.11 -32.42
C ASP A 222 -26.79 12.92 -33.11
N THR A 223 -26.39 13.96 -33.84
CA THR A 223 -27.25 14.57 -34.86
C THR A 223 -26.35 14.95 -36.03
N SER A 224 -26.07 13.96 -36.84
CA SER A 224 -25.44 14.12 -38.15
C SER A 224 -26.41 14.80 -39.11
N GLY A 225 -25.96 15.92 -39.69
CA GLY A 225 -26.73 16.73 -40.62
C GLY A 225 -25.87 17.73 -41.40
N ASN A 226 -24.92 17.18 -42.17
CA ASN A 226 -24.46 17.63 -43.49
C ASN A 226 -24.46 19.14 -43.83
N SER A 227 -23.29 19.72 -44.16
CA SER A 227 -22.97 20.25 -45.51
C SER A 227 -21.80 21.26 -45.56
N SER A 228 -20.85 20.94 -46.45
CA SER A 228 -20.09 21.80 -47.39
C SER A 228 -19.36 23.10 -46.97
N SER A 229 -18.09 23.11 -47.40
CA SER A 229 -17.35 24.18 -48.11
C SER A 229 -16.92 25.45 -47.36
N GLY A 230 -15.61 25.73 -47.43
CA GLY A 230 -15.05 27.04 -47.11
C GLY A 230 -13.52 27.07 -47.24
N SER A 231 -13.04 27.75 -48.28
CA SER A 231 -11.64 27.91 -48.67
C SER A 231 -10.93 29.06 -47.92
N GLY A 232 -9.59 29.07 -47.95
CA GLY A 232 -8.70 30.16 -47.49
C GLY A 232 -7.75 29.68 -46.39
N GLY A 233 -6.43 29.57 -46.56
CA GLY A 233 -5.52 30.38 -47.36
C GLY A 233 -4.87 31.42 -46.46
N GLN A 234 -3.70 31.13 -45.87
CA GLN A 234 -2.70 32.13 -45.53
C GLN A 234 -1.34 31.50 -45.19
N THR A 235 -0.32 32.21 -45.63
CA THR A 235 1.08 31.85 -45.80
C THR A 235 1.97 32.45 -44.69
N SER A 236 3.22 31.99 -44.69
CA SER A 236 4.49 32.75 -44.55
C SER A 236 5.08 33.09 -43.17
N GLY A 237 6.40 32.84 -43.10
CA GLY A 237 7.42 33.56 -42.30
C GLY A 237 7.92 32.76 -41.10
N GLY A 238 9.09 32.11 -41.15
CA GLY A 238 10.44 32.72 -41.07
C GLY A 238 11.03 32.35 -39.70
N SER A 239 12.32 32.19 -39.41
CA SER A 239 13.57 32.31 -40.15
C SER A 239 14.65 31.60 -39.31
N SER A 240 15.68 31.11 -39.99
CA SER A 240 16.94 30.61 -39.46
C SER A 240 17.74 31.64 -38.65
N SER A 241 18.48 31.19 -37.63
CA SER A 241 19.76 31.81 -37.27
C SER A 241 20.80 30.78 -36.84
N SER A 242 21.86 30.76 -37.62
CA SER A 242 23.13 30.05 -37.53
C SER A 242 24.13 30.68 -36.56
N GLY A 243 25.06 29.87 -36.07
CA GLY A 243 26.39 30.25 -35.57
C GLY A 243 26.91 29.15 -34.63
N GLY A 244 28.05 28.49 -34.79
CA GLY A 244 29.18 28.69 -35.68
C GLY A 244 30.47 28.44 -34.87
N GLU A 245 31.17 27.33 -35.19
CA GLU A 245 32.63 27.07 -35.02
C GLU A 245 33.21 27.09 -33.59
N SER A 246 34.25 26.35 -33.17
CA SER A 246 35.34 25.53 -33.75
C SER A 246 35.84 24.63 -32.60
N GLY A 247 36.11 23.34 -32.76
CA GLY A 247 37.39 22.81 -33.28
C GLY A 247 38.25 22.21 -32.14
N GLY A 248 38.47 20.88 -32.17
CA GLY A 248 39.38 20.21 -31.24
C GLY A 248 39.29 18.68 -31.28
N ASN A 249 40.03 18.07 -32.20
CA ASN A 249 40.26 16.61 -32.28
C ASN A 249 41.08 16.11 -31.08
N ASN A 250 40.68 15.00 -30.46
CA ASN A 250 41.57 13.85 -30.24
C ASN A 250 40.79 12.59 -29.80
N THR A 251 40.84 11.60 -30.69
CA THR A 251 40.96 10.14 -30.49
C THR A 251 40.79 9.54 -29.09
N GLY A 252 39.90 8.55 -28.99
CA GLY A 252 40.05 7.46 -28.03
C GLY A 252 38.74 6.85 -27.53
N GLU A 253 38.49 5.62 -27.95
CA GLU A 253 37.84 4.55 -27.17
C GLU A 253 36.33 4.60 -26.88
N GLY A 254 35.67 3.49 -27.20
CA GLY A 254 34.44 3.04 -26.54
C GLY A 254 33.16 3.15 -27.36
N ASN A 255 32.95 2.22 -28.29
CA ASN A 255 31.60 1.83 -28.71
C ASN A 255 30.87 1.21 -27.51
N ASN A 256 30.22 2.04 -26.69
CA ASN A 256 29.09 1.58 -25.88
C ASN A 256 27.83 2.02 -26.60
N GLN A 257 27.32 1.11 -27.44
CA GLN A 257 25.90 1.10 -27.75
C GLN A 257 25.17 1.03 -26.42
N ASN A 258 24.62 2.17 -26.03
CA ASN A 258 23.64 2.27 -24.97
C ASN A 258 22.36 1.60 -25.50
N GLU A 259 22.34 0.27 -25.50
CA GLU A 259 21.11 -0.49 -25.64
C GLU A 259 20.28 -0.19 -24.40
N THR A 260 19.35 0.75 -24.56
CA THR A 260 18.14 0.83 -23.74
C THR A 260 17.63 -0.60 -23.55
N PRO A 261 17.49 -1.12 -22.32
CA PRO A 261 16.93 -2.45 -22.14
C PRO A 261 15.54 -2.41 -22.77
N SER A 262 15.29 -3.26 -23.76
CA SER A 262 13.98 -3.43 -24.37
C SER A 262 12.95 -3.54 -23.26
N THR A 263 12.08 -2.56 -23.15
CA THR A 263 10.97 -2.55 -22.19
C THR A 263 10.18 -3.84 -22.40
N MET A 264 10.23 -4.74 -21.42
CA MET A 264 9.41 -5.95 -21.38
C MET A 264 7.95 -5.52 -21.28
N ASP A 265 7.30 -5.41 -22.43
CA ASP A 265 5.92 -4.97 -22.56
C ASP A 265 5.00 -6.18 -22.48
N CYS A 266 4.72 -6.67 -21.27
CA CYS A 266 3.82 -7.79 -21.04
C CYS A 266 2.54 -7.24 -20.40
N SER A 267 1.40 -7.32 -21.12
CA SER A 267 0.12 -6.88 -20.57
C SER A 267 -0.68 -8.05 -20.01
N SER A 268 -1.38 -7.86 -18.89
CA SER A 268 -2.35 -8.86 -18.39
C SER A 268 -3.50 -9.10 -19.38
N THR A 269 -3.78 -8.14 -20.27
CA THR A 269 -4.76 -8.32 -21.36
C THR A 269 -4.34 -9.38 -22.38
N ASP A 270 -3.04 -9.67 -22.51
CA ASP A 270 -2.54 -10.69 -23.44
C ASP A 270 -3.07 -12.07 -23.09
N LEU A 271 -3.35 -12.32 -21.81
CA LEU A 271 -3.88 -13.59 -21.32
C LEU A 271 -5.26 -13.91 -21.89
N ASN A 272 -6.05 -12.89 -22.26
CA ASN A 272 -7.34 -13.09 -22.93
C ASN A 272 -7.18 -13.71 -24.32
N TYR A 273 -6.00 -13.56 -24.93
CA TYR A 273 -5.66 -14.11 -26.25
C TYR A 273 -4.96 -15.46 -26.15
N ILE A 274 -4.51 -15.89 -24.97
CA ILE A 274 -3.84 -17.18 -24.77
C ILE A 274 -4.87 -18.18 -24.25
N LYS A 275 -5.03 -19.30 -24.96
CA LYS A 275 -5.98 -20.36 -24.61
C LYS A 275 -5.26 -21.67 -24.39
N VAL A 276 -5.68 -22.42 -23.37
CA VAL A 276 -5.30 -23.81 -23.11
C VAL A 276 -6.51 -24.71 -23.34
N ASN A 277 -6.44 -25.66 -24.27
CA ASN A 277 -7.57 -26.54 -24.63
C ASN A 277 -8.92 -25.78 -24.79
N ASN A 278 -8.91 -24.67 -25.53
CA ASN A 278 -10.03 -23.75 -25.77
C ASN A 278 -10.52 -22.94 -24.56
N VAL A 279 -9.90 -23.07 -23.39
CA VAL A 279 -10.19 -22.24 -22.21
C VAL A 279 -9.19 -21.07 -22.18
N VAL A 280 -9.68 -19.85 -21.98
CA VAL A 280 -8.81 -18.67 -21.79
C VAL A 280 -7.89 -18.93 -20.59
N TRP A 281 -6.61 -18.56 -20.69
CA TRP A 281 -5.66 -18.75 -19.61
C TRP A 281 -6.19 -18.05 -18.35
N PRO A 282 -6.44 -18.78 -17.26
CA PRO A 282 -7.19 -18.25 -16.12
C PRO A 282 -6.45 -17.12 -15.43
N ASP A 283 -7.23 -16.19 -14.87
CA ASP A 283 -6.70 -15.09 -14.06
C ASP A 283 -6.29 -15.52 -12.65
N GLN A 284 -5.59 -16.65 -12.55
CA GLN A 284 -5.20 -17.30 -11.29
C GLN A 284 -3.74 -17.74 -11.37
N THR A 285 -3.06 -17.74 -10.21
CA THR A 285 -1.65 -18.17 -10.10
C THR A 285 -1.47 -19.66 -10.34
N SER A 286 -2.49 -20.47 -10.04
CA SER A 286 -2.53 -21.90 -10.26
C SER A 286 -3.92 -22.36 -10.69
N TYR A 287 -4.00 -23.20 -11.72
CA TYR A 287 -5.25 -23.79 -12.20
C TYR A 287 -5.06 -25.26 -12.55
N THR A 288 -6.02 -26.13 -12.23
CA THR A 288 -5.94 -27.57 -12.55
C THR A 288 -6.96 -27.94 -13.61
N ILE A 289 -6.49 -28.57 -14.69
CA ILE A 289 -7.34 -29.20 -15.71
C ILE A 289 -7.38 -30.71 -15.44
N SER A 290 -8.57 -31.24 -15.23
CA SER A 290 -8.82 -32.67 -15.00
C SER A 290 -9.57 -33.29 -16.18
N GLY A 291 -9.47 -34.61 -16.34
CA GLY A 291 -10.23 -35.34 -17.38
C GLY A 291 -9.56 -35.34 -18.76
N ILE A 292 -8.28 -34.97 -18.85
CA ILE A 292 -7.49 -35.19 -20.05
C ILE A 292 -7.11 -36.67 -20.05
N GLY A 293 -7.63 -37.45 -21.02
CA GLY A 293 -7.36 -38.89 -21.08
C GLY A 293 -5.87 -39.24 -21.06
N LYS A 294 -5.53 -40.49 -20.74
CA LYS A 294 -4.14 -40.96 -20.71
C LYS A 294 -3.45 -40.71 -22.04
N GLY A 295 -2.27 -40.07 -22.02
CA GLY A 295 -1.57 -39.65 -23.24
C GLY A 295 -2.30 -38.56 -24.03
N GLY A 296 -3.22 -37.84 -23.38
CA GLY A 296 -3.92 -36.72 -23.97
C GLY A 296 -2.99 -35.53 -24.21
N THR A 297 -3.41 -34.67 -25.13
CA THR A 297 -2.62 -33.51 -25.55
C THR A 297 -3.21 -32.23 -24.94
N VAL A 298 -2.35 -31.40 -24.36
CA VAL A 298 -2.67 -30.02 -23.99
C VAL A 298 -2.17 -29.11 -25.09
N THR A 299 -3.07 -28.31 -25.67
CA THR A 299 -2.73 -27.35 -26.72
C THR A 299 -2.87 -25.94 -26.18
N VAL A 300 -1.82 -25.15 -26.35
CA VAL A 300 -1.79 -23.72 -26.06
C VAL A 300 -1.85 -22.98 -27.38
N VAL A 301 -2.85 -22.09 -27.53
CA VAL A 301 -3.12 -21.34 -28.76
C VAL A 301 -3.17 -19.86 -28.46
N VAL A 302 -2.51 -19.06 -29.29
CA VAL A 302 -2.58 -17.59 -29.24
C VAL A 302 -3.53 -17.11 -30.33
N SER A 303 -4.66 -16.52 -29.94
CA SER A 303 -5.75 -16.10 -30.83
C SER A 303 -5.70 -14.62 -31.24
N GLY A 304 -4.66 -13.88 -30.85
CA GLY A 304 -4.53 -12.43 -31.10
C GLY A 304 -3.07 -11.97 -31.06
N THR A 305 -2.87 -10.65 -31.12
CA THR A 305 -1.54 -10.06 -30.97
C THR A 305 -1.20 -9.97 -29.49
N ILE A 306 -0.10 -10.61 -29.11
CA ILE A 306 0.45 -10.57 -27.75
C ILE A 306 1.89 -10.09 -27.79
N SER A 307 2.44 -9.74 -26.63
CA SER A 307 3.86 -9.44 -26.49
C SER A 307 4.76 -10.59 -26.97
N SER A 308 5.85 -10.25 -27.67
CA SER A 308 6.91 -11.21 -28.01
C SER A 308 7.71 -11.70 -26.80
N SER A 309 7.45 -11.16 -25.62
CA SER A 309 8.15 -11.47 -24.37
C SER A 309 7.57 -12.68 -23.63
N TRP A 310 6.39 -13.17 -24.04
CA TRP A 310 5.78 -14.36 -23.44
C TRP A 310 6.63 -15.61 -23.69
N ARG A 311 6.85 -16.37 -22.63
CA ARG A 311 7.58 -17.63 -22.61
C ARG A 311 6.74 -18.68 -21.90
N ILE A 312 6.88 -19.93 -22.32
CA ILE A 312 6.21 -21.07 -21.70
C ILE A 312 7.23 -22.16 -21.39
N SER A 313 7.15 -22.76 -20.21
CA SER A 313 7.94 -23.92 -19.80
C SER A 313 7.03 -25.07 -19.37
N ARG A 314 7.57 -26.29 -19.48
CA ARG A 314 6.92 -27.51 -19.05
C ARG A 314 7.71 -28.09 -17.88
N ASP A 315 7.06 -28.39 -16.77
CA ASP A 315 7.66 -29.10 -15.63
C ASP A 315 9.03 -28.48 -15.21
N ASP A 316 9.08 -27.14 -15.16
CA ASP A 316 10.28 -26.34 -14.88
C ASP A 316 11.44 -26.47 -15.90
N SER A 317 11.15 -26.89 -17.12
CA SER A 317 12.10 -26.88 -18.24
C SER A 317 12.53 -25.46 -18.62
N THR A 318 13.55 -25.37 -19.48
CA THR A 318 13.95 -24.10 -20.10
C THR A 318 12.74 -23.42 -20.77
N PRO A 319 12.42 -22.16 -20.44
CA PRO A 319 11.30 -21.45 -21.07
C PRO A 319 11.54 -21.24 -22.56
N GLN A 320 10.51 -21.52 -23.37
CA GLN A 320 10.51 -21.34 -24.81
C GLN A 320 9.60 -20.19 -25.22
N SER A 321 9.89 -19.53 -26.35
CA SER A 321 8.99 -18.51 -26.91
C SER A 321 7.61 -19.10 -27.20
N LEU A 322 6.57 -18.37 -26.80
CA LEU A 322 5.20 -18.75 -27.11
C LEU A 322 4.95 -18.55 -28.61
N SER A 323 4.53 -19.60 -29.32
CA SER A 323 4.13 -19.52 -30.73
C SER A 323 2.61 -19.49 -30.87
N SER A 324 2.10 -19.31 -32.09
CA SER A 324 0.66 -19.28 -32.38
C SER A 324 -0.08 -20.54 -31.92
N SER A 325 0.59 -21.70 -31.91
CA SER A 325 0.07 -22.96 -31.38
C SER A 325 1.20 -23.88 -30.94
N GLN A 326 1.10 -24.44 -29.73
CA GLN A 326 2.04 -25.41 -29.16
C GLN A 326 1.28 -26.55 -28.48
N SER A 327 1.76 -27.77 -28.62
CA SER A 327 1.09 -28.97 -28.09
C SER A 327 2.05 -29.75 -27.19
N TYR A 328 1.55 -30.15 -26.02
CA TYR A 328 2.28 -30.85 -24.98
C TYR A 328 1.57 -32.16 -24.64
N GLN A 329 2.30 -33.27 -24.72
CA GLN A 329 1.78 -34.60 -24.39
C GLN A 329 1.84 -34.84 -22.88
N LEU A 330 0.72 -35.22 -22.28
CA LEU A 330 0.70 -35.65 -20.88
C LEU A 330 1.54 -36.91 -20.69
N PRO A 331 2.16 -37.10 -19.52
CA PRO A 331 2.85 -38.34 -19.21
C PRO A 331 1.87 -39.53 -19.24
N ASN A 332 2.29 -40.63 -19.84
CA ASN A 332 1.52 -41.87 -19.84
C ASN A 332 1.50 -42.48 -18.43
N GLY A 333 0.31 -42.63 -17.84
CA GLY A 333 0.12 -43.26 -16.53
C GLY A 333 -1.17 -42.78 -15.86
N ASN A 334 -1.57 -43.46 -14.79
CA ASN A 334 -2.65 -42.98 -13.92
C ASN A 334 -2.09 -41.93 -12.94
N ASN A 335 -2.88 -40.90 -12.63
CA ASN A 335 -2.53 -39.85 -11.68
C ASN A 335 -1.23 -39.12 -12.03
N LYS A 336 -0.87 -39.05 -13.32
CA LYS A 336 0.26 -38.26 -13.78
C LYS A 336 -0.22 -36.85 -14.09
N SER A 337 0.67 -35.89 -13.83
CA SER A 337 0.41 -34.49 -14.10
C SER A 337 1.55 -33.88 -14.91
N MET A 338 1.22 -32.79 -15.59
CA MET A 338 2.17 -31.92 -16.26
C MET A 338 1.83 -30.49 -15.87
N THR A 339 2.85 -29.70 -15.52
CA THR A 339 2.69 -28.28 -15.21
C THR A 339 3.19 -27.47 -16.40
N LEU A 340 2.32 -26.65 -16.97
CA LEU A 340 2.68 -25.62 -17.93
C LEU A 340 2.77 -24.29 -17.22
N THR A 341 3.91 -23.63 -17.37
CA THR A 341 4.20 -22.39 -16.69
C THR A 341 4.40 -21.29 -17.73
N LEU A 342 3.55 -20.28 -17.68
CA LEU A 342 3.60 -19.11 -18.55
C LEU A 342 4.27 -17.96 -17.79
N SER A 343 5.31 -17.38 -18.39
CA SER A 343 6.10 -16.29 -17.83
C SER A 343 6.35 -15.20 -18.85
N CYS A 344 6.54 -13.98 -18.38
CA CYS A 344 6.84 -12.84 -19.24
C CYS A 344 7.75 -11.90 -18.45
N GLY A 345 9.06 -12.05 -18.60
CA GLY A 345 10.01 -11.29 -17.81
C GLY A 345 9.91 -11.56 -16.30
N THR A 346 9.75 -10.49 -15.51
CA THR A 346 9.58 -10.53 -14.04
C THR A 346 8.12 -10.56 -13.58
N VAL A 347 7.15 -10.62 -14.50
CA VAL A 347 5.71 -10.72 -14.20
C VAL A 347 5.42 -12.06 -13.52
N PRO A 348 4.48 -12.13 -12.54
CA PRO A 348 4.16 -13.37 -11.84
C PRO A 348 3.84 -14.50 -12.80
N THR A 349 4.62 -15.56 -12.63
CA THR A 349 4.50 -16.87 -13.24
C THR A 349 3.09 -17.44 -13.02
N ARG A 350 2.41 -17.83 -14.09
CA ARG A 350 1.10 -18.50 -14.01
C ARG A 350 1.24 -19.94 -14.41
N SER A 351 0.74 -20.85 -13.59
CA SER A 351 0.91 -22.27 -13.82
C SER A 351 -0.42 -22.99 -14.00
N ILE A 352 -0.45 -23.93 -14.93
CA ILE A 352 -1.58 -24.83 -15.15
C ILE A 352 -1.11 -26.25 -14.99
N THR A 353 -1.75 -26.98 -14.09
CA THR A 353 -1.49 -28.39 -13.86
C THR A 353 -2.54 -29.21 -14.59
N ALA A 354 -2.15 -29.87 -15.67
CA ALA A 354 -2.97 -30.84 -16.37
C ALA A 354 -2.82 -32.22 -15.73
N LYS A 355 -3.92 -32.92 -15.41
CA LYS A 355 -3.93 -34.26 -14.80
C LYS A 355 -4.64 -35.28 -15.68
N THR A 356 -4.05 -36.48 -15.75
CA THR A 356 -4.68 -37.70 -16.29
C THR A 356 -5.77 -38.22 -15.39
#